data_AF-A0A356NFT2-F1
#
_entry.id   AF-A0A356NFT2-F1
#
_cell.length_a   1.000
_cell.length_b   1.000
_cell.length_c   1.000
_cell.angle_alpha   90.00
_cell.angle_beta   90.00
_cell.angle_gamma   90.00
#
_symmetry.space_group_name_H-M   'P 1'
#
loop_
_entity.id
_entity.type
_entity.pdbx_description
1 polymer ?
#
loop_
_entity_poly.entity_id
_entity_poly.type
_entity_poly.pdbx_seq_one_letter_code
_entity_poly.pdbx_strand_id
1 'polypeptide(L)' 'VQGNVDPGLLYGSPDVICARIEDTLRKARGRRHILNLGHGILPGTPEENARLFFETGKRLGAALAPC' A
#
# COMPACT_ATOMS: atom_id res chain seq x y z
N VAL A 1 9.86 10.46 1.90
CA VAL A 1 8.66 10.42 2.78
C VAL A 1 8.18 8.98 2.89
N GLN A 2 7.67 8.56 4.04
CA GLN A 2 7.17 7.19 4.28
C GLN A 2 5.70 7.27 4.73
N GLY A 3 4.88 6.27 4.37
CA GLY A 3 3.44 6.24 4.69
C GLY A 3 2.57 6.49 3.45
N ASN A 4 1.30 6.86 3.54
CA ASN A 4 0.45 7.22 4.67
C ASN A 4 -0.89 6.45 4.62
N VAL A 5 -0.83 5.17 4.25
CA VAL A 5 -2.05 4.37 4.02
C VAL A 5 -2.75 4.09 5.35
N ASP A 6 -4.04 4.38 5.43
CA ASP A 6 -4.86 4.09 6.61
C ASP A 6 -4.83 2.58 6.93
N PRO A 7 -4.43 2.15 8.15
CA PRO A 7 -4.43 0.73 8.50
C PRO A 7 -5.83 0.10 8.47
N GLY A 8 -6.90 0.89 8.64
CA GLY A 8 -8.29 0.44 8.52
C GLY A 8 -8.63 -0.08 7.12
N LEU A 9 -7.87 0.32 6.10
CA LEU A 9 -7.99 -0.19 4.73
C LEU A 9 -7.90 -1.72 4.67
N LEU A 10 -7.09 -2.33 5.54
CA LEU A 10 -6.82 -3.77 5.50
C LEU A 10 -7.99 -4.63 5.98
N TYR A 11 -9.08 -4.04 6.44
CA TYR A 11 -10.37 -4.74 6.65
C TYR A 11 -11.29 -4.67 5.42
N GLY A 12 -10.90 -3.94 4.37
CA GLY A 12 -11.65 -3.82 3.13
C GLY A 12 -11.50 -5.03 2.20
N SER A 13 -12.17 -4.95 1.05
CA SER A 13 -12.03 -5.96 0.00
C SER A 13 -10.66 -5.87 -0.71
N PRO A 14 -10.19 -6.98 -1.33
CA PRO A 14 -8.96 -6.99 -2.10
C PRO A 14 -8.86 -5.88 -3.16
N ASP A 15 -9.97 -5.59 -3.84
CA ASP A 15 -10.02 -4.56 -4.89
C ASP A 15 -9.78 -3.15 -4.32
N VAL A 16 -10.38 -2.85 -3.16
CA VAL A 16 -10.23 -1.56 -2.48
C VAL A 16 -8.79 -1.38 -1.99
N ILE A 17 -8.19 -2.44 -1.44
CA ILE A 17 -6.78 -2.44 -1.01
C ILE A 17 -5.86 -2.16 -2.21
N CYS A 18 -6.04 -2.88 -3.32
CA CYS A 18 -5.24 -2.72 -4.52
C CYS A 18 -5.34 -1.31 -5.11
N ALA A 19 -6.56 -0.81 -5.29
CA ALA A 19 -6.82 0.51 -5.86
C ALA A 19 -6.20 1.63 -5.01
N ARG A 20 -6.26 1.51 -3.68
CA ARG A 20 -5.68 2.49 -2.76
C ARG A 20 -4.15 2.50 -2.80
N ILE A 21 -3.51 1.34 -2.93
CA ILE A 21 -2.05 1.24 -3.06
C ILE A 21 -1.59 1.86 -4.38
N GLU A 22 -2.28 1.55 -5.47
CA GLU A 22 -2.00 2.12 -6.79
C GLU A 22 -2.09 3.65 -6.76
N ASP A 23 -3.18 4.19 -6.21
CA ASP A 23 -3.36 5.64 -6.09
C ASP A 23 -2.26 6.30 -5.24
N THR A 24 -1.87 5.65 -4.14
CA THR A 24 -0.79 6.13 -3.26
C THR A 24 0.54 6.21 -4.02
N LEU A 25 0.93 5.15 -4.71
CA LEU A 25 2.18 5.11 -5.48
C LEU A 25 2.15 6.10 -6.67
N ARG A 26 1.00 6.21 -7.36
CA ARG A 26 0.81 7.17 -8.45
C ARG A 26 1.01 8.61 -7.98
N LYS A 27 0.45 8.98 -6.82
CA LYS A 27 0.63 10.32 -6.21
C LYS A 27 2.05 10.58 -5.73
N ALA A 28 2.77 9.51 -5.39
CA ALA A 28 4.15 9.56 -4.93
C ALA A 28 5.18 9.60 -6.07
N ARG A 29 4.78 9.38 -7.34
CA ARG A 29 5.67 9.42 -8.52
C ARG A 29 6.53 10.70 -8.53
N GLY A 30 7.80 10.54 -8.92
CA GLY A 30 8.78 11.63 -8.96
C GLY A 30 9.35 12.03 -7.59
N ARG A 31 9.00 11.33 -6.51
CA ARG A 31 9.52 11.57 -5.15
C ARG A 31 10.13 10.31 -4.58
N ARG A 32 11.12 10.46 -3.68
CA ARG A 32 11.60 9.36 -2.84
C ARG A 32 10.52 9.01 -1.81
N HIS A 33 9.77 7.95 -2.07
CA HIS A 33 8.65 7.47 -1.27
C HIS A 33 8.84 6.02 -0.85
N ILE A 34 8.51 5.72 0.41
CA ILE A 34 8.45 4.36 0.95
C ILE A 34 6.98 4.09 1.26
N LEU A 35 6.37 3.16 0.54
CA LEU A 35 5.02 2.70 0.83
C LEU A 35 5.00 2.07 2.22
N ASN A 36 4.13 2.59 3.08
CA ASN A 36 3.89 2.06 4.41
C ASN A 36 2.49 2.47 4.87
N LEU A 37 2.02 1.83 5.94
CA LEU A 37 0.86 2.31 6.67
C LEU A 37 1.18 3.66 7.33
N GLY A 38 0.15 4.46 7.59
CA GLY A 38 0.24 5.71 8.32
C GLY A 38 0.34 5.50 9.85
N HIS A 39 0.01 4.30 10.33
CA HIS A 39 0.16 3.89 11.71
C HIS A 39 0.43 2.38 11.80
N GLY A 40 0.47 1.81 13.00
CA GLY A 40 0.63 0.37 13.19
C GLY A 40 -0.53 -0.42 12.60
N ILE A 41 -0.25 -1.65 12.19
CA ILE A 41 -1.29 -2.61 11.82
C ILE A 41 -2.21 -2.88 13.01
N LEU A 42 -3.51 -3.04 12.75
CA LEU A 42 -4.51 -3.18 13.81
C LEU A 42 -4.69 -4.66 14.20
N PRO A 43 -4.91 -4.97 15.50
CA PRO A 43 -5.25 -6.32 15.93
C PRO A 43 -6.47 -6.89 15.19
N GLY A 44 -6.38 -8.13 14.73
CA GLY A 44 -7.44 -8.77 13.95
C GLY A 44 -7.48 -8.36 12.47
N THR A 45 -6.50 -7.59 11.97
CA THR A 45 -6.32 -7.40 10.53
C THR A 45 -6.15 -8.77 9.85
N PRO A 46 -6.93 -9.10 8.80
CA PRO A 46 -6.75 -10.34 8.07
C PRO A 46 -5.34 -10.45 7.49
N GLU A 47 -4.65 -11.55 7.76
CA GLU A 47 -3.28 -11.76 7.30
C GLU A 47 -3.20 -11.79 5.76
N GLU A 48 -4.23 -12.31 5.09
CA GLU A 48 -4.28 -12.30 3.63
C GLU A 48 -4.30 -10.88 3.07
N ASN A 49 -4.98 -9.95 3.75
CA ASN A 49 -5.04 -8.55 3.34
C ASN A 49 -3.72 -7.83 3.60
N ALA A 50 -3.03 -8.13 4.71
CA ALA A 50 -1.68 -7.64 4.95
C ALA A 50 -0.68 -8.14 3.90
N ARG A 51 -0.78 -9.42 3.52
CA ARG A 51 0.01 -10.00 2.43
C ARG A 51 -0.30 -9.35 1.09
N LEU A 52 -1.59 -9.13 0.78
CA LEU A 52 -2.02 -8.47 -0.44
C LEU A 52 -1.46 -7.05 -0.53
N PHE A 53 -1.44 -6.31 0.58
CA PHE A 53 -0.83 -4.99 0.64
C PHE A 53 0.65 -5.01 0.24
N PHE A 54 1.41 -5.94 0.81
CA PHE A 54 2.83 -6.11 0.52
C PHE A 54 3.10 -6.51 -0.94
N GLU A 55 2.41 -7.54 -1.44
CA GLU A 55 2.61 -8.05 -2.80
C GLU A 55 2.19 -7.03 -3.87
N THR A 56 1.09 -6.31 -3.64
CA THR A 56 0.65 -5.23 -4.54
C THR A 56 1.66 -4.09 -4.56
N GLY A 57 2.16 -3.69 -3.39
CA GLY A 57 3.20 -2.66 -3.27
C GLY A 57 4.47 -3.03 -4.03
N LYS A 58 4.96 -4.27 -3.92
CA LYS A 58 6.12 -4.76 -4.68
C LYS A 58 5.88 -4.77 -6.17
N ARG A 59 4.75 -5.35 -6.62
CA ARG A 59 4.41 -5.48 -8.04
C ARG A 59 4.32 -4.12 -8.71
N LEU A 60 3.60 -3.18 -8.10
CA LEU A 60 3.43 -1.83 -8.64
C LEU A 60 4.68 -0.98 -8.48
N GLY A 61 5.38 -1.08 -7.35
CA GLY A 61 6.63 -0.34 -7.11
C GLY A 61 7.70 -0.65 -8.17
N ALA A 62 7.83 -1.92 -8.56
CA ALA A 62 8.72 -2.31 -9.65
C ALA A 62 8.29 -1.75 -11.02
N ALA A 63 6.99 -1.77 -11.32
CA ALA A 63 6.45 -1.24 -12.58
C ALA A 63 6.49 0.30 -12.67
N LEU A 64 6.59 0.98 -11.54
CA LEU A 64 6.53 2.44 -11.41
C LEU A 64 7.88 3.09 -11.12
N ALA A 65 8.95 2.30 -11.02
CA ALA A 65 10.30 2.80 -10.80
C ALA A 65 10.75 3.70 -11.97
N PRO A 66 11.41 4.84 -11.72
CA PRO A 66 12.02 5.63 -12.79
C PRO A 66 13.11 4.83 -13.50
N CYS A 67 13.18 4.94 -14.83
CA CYS A 67 14.23 4.34 -15.67
C CYS A 67 15.64 4.75 -15.23
#